data_AF-A0A1H6JHE1-F1
#
_entry.id   AF-A0A1H6JHE1-F1
#
_cell.length_a   1.000
_cell.length_b   1.000
_cell.length_c   1.000
_cell.angle_alpha   90.00
_cell.angle_beta   90.00
_cell.angle_gamma   90.00
#
_symmetry.space_group_name_H-M   'P 1'
#
loop_
_entity.id
_entity.type
_entity.pdbx_description
1 polymer ?
#
loop_
_entity_poly.entity_id
_entity_poly.type
_entity_poly.pdbx_seq_one_letter_code
_entity_poly.pdbx_strand_id
1 'polypeptide(L)'
;MTGTESPTLLVAGDSRVDAGKTTFSVGLLATLSADGADPVGVKPRAGHDFWYDHDDFRAAVADRRLYGTDARRLAAASDRGLANRSDSTGSTPVAPEFINPLHRLWRPTPGRTGLLGEADRTFLCDRLGGAGNGDPTLVVNGAAEEAGLLPPTVADRLPLSEAPRVHDVSGFNEVMASSYLPVFERFAAAVAADPGPVVVESYGDIALPFEAGAGAGDAPTIDAVAVVAPTRVRVYDGGRYRRACTVAAGSAREGALEEHTDAVTSMVEPLGTVDLPALPGDARSSPDRVASAYADAYTTLLEAV
;
A
#
# COMPACT_ATOMS: atom_id res chain seq x y z
N MET A 1 -15.46 -24.17 3.83
CA MET A 1 -16.07 -22.83 3.82
C MET A 1 -17.41 -22.90 3.10
N THR A 2 -18.52 -22.87 3.83
CA THR A 2 -19.87 -22.80 3.26
C THR A 2 -20.47 -21.45 3.65
N GLY A 3 -20.50 -20.52 2.69
CA GLY A 3 -21.30 -19.29 2.73
C GLY A 3 -20.79 -18.18 3.64
N THR A 4 -19.80 -17.41 3.18
CA THR A 4 -19.46 -16.10 3.74
C THR A 4 -18.74 -15.29 2.66
N GLU A 5 -18.95 -13.98 2.64
CA GLU A 5 -18.28 -13.03 1.75
C GLU A 5 -16.76 -13.26 1.75
N SER A 6 -16.12 -13.08 0.60
CA SER A 6 -14.67 -13.28 0.49
C SER A 6 -13.93 -12.26 1.37
N PRO A 7 -12.96 -12.68 2.20
CA PRO A 7 -12.43 -11.80 3.22
C PRO A 7 -11.50 -10.72 2.67
N THR A 8 -11.54 -9.56 3.31
CA THR A 8 -10.52 -8.52 3.16
C THR A 8 -9.59 -8.56 4.37
N LEU A 9 -8.33 -8.92 4.11
CA LEU A 9 -7.28 -9.10 5.11
C LEU A 9 -6.30 -7.93 5.03
N LEU A 10 -6.02 -7.29 6.15
CA LEU A 10 -5.04 -6.20 6.22
C LEU A 10 -3.69 -6.70 6.75
N VAL A 11 -2.62 -6.40 6.03
CA VAL A 11 -1.23 -6.61 6.44
C VAL A 11 -0.60 -5.25 6.76
N ALA A 12 -0.51 -4.95 8.07
CA ALA A 12 0.09 -3.74 8.60
C ALA A 12 1.49 -4.03 9.18
N GLY A 13 2.28 -2.98 9.44
CA GLY A 13 3.65 -3.08 9.92
C GLY A 13 3.82 -2.41 11.27
N ASP A 14 4.55 -3.04 12.19
CA ASP A 14 4.80 -2.49 13.52
C ASP A 14 5.83 -1.35 13.56
N SER A 15 6.46 -1.07 12.42
CA SER A 15 7.58 -0.14 12.30
C SER A 15 7.58 0.55 10.94
N ARG A 16 8.13 1.77 10.93
CA ARG A 16 8.21 2.64 9.75
C ARG A 16 9.10 2.06 8.63
N VAL A 17 9.97 1.10 8.93
CA VAL A 17 10.96 0.53 7.97
C VAL A 17 10.88 -1.00 7.94
N ASP A 18 10.85 -1.55 6.72
CA ASP A 18 10.76 -2.98 6.35
C ASP A 18 10.47 -3.99 7.47
N ALA A 19 9.21 -4.00 7.92
CA ALA A 19 8.70 -5.03 8.83
C ALA A 19 8.57 -6.42 8.18
N GLY A 20 8.88 -6.59 6.88
CA GLY A 20 8.66 -7.83 6.14
C GLY A 20 7.24 -8.01 5.59
N LYS A 21 6.39 -6.96 5.61
CA LYS A 21 5.00 -6.97 5.14
C LYS A 21 4.85 -7.61 3.76
N THR A 22 5.58 -7.14 2.76
CA THR A 22 5.45 -7.65 1.39
C THR A 22 5.81 -9.13 1.28
N THR A 23 6.81 -9.58 2.04
CA THR A 23 7.13 -11.02 2.08
C THR A 23 5.96 -11.79 2.68
N PHE A 24 5.41 -11.33 3.81
CA PHE A 24 4.23 -11.93 4.42
C PHE A 24 3.01 -11.94 3.46
N SER A 25 2.71 -10.82 2.81
CA SER A 25 1.58 -10.66 1.89
C SER A 25 1.67 -11.61 0.69
N VAL A 26 2.84 -11.75 0.04
CA VAL A 26 2.96 -12.66 -1.11
C VAL A 26 2.82 -14.13 -0.71
N GLY A 27 3.30 -14.52 0.48
CA GLY A 27 3.06 -15.87 0.99
C GLY A 27 1.59 -16.10 1.35
N LEU A 28 0.89 -15.10 1.88
CA LEU A 28 -0.55 -15.18 2.16
C LEU A 28 -1.37 -15.34 0.87
N LEU A 29 -1.02 -14.62 -0.19
CA LEU A 29 -1.63 -14.78 -1.51
C LEU A 29 -1.42 -16.21 -2.05
N ALA A 30 -0.21 -16.75 -1.93
CA ALA A 30 0.06 -18.13 -2.35
C ALA A 30 -0.72 -19.17 -1.53
N THR A 31 -0.86 -18.97 -0.22
CA THR A 31 -1.71 -19.82 0.64
C THR A 31 -3.16 -19.82 0.16
N LEU A 32 -3.74 -18.63 -0.07
CA LEU A 32 -5.11 -18.49 -0.55
C LEU A 32 -5.31 -19.04 -1.98
N SER A 33 -4.32 -18.86 -2.84
CA SER A 33 -4.31 -19.41 -4.21
C SER A 33 -4.29 -20.95 -4.20
N ALA A 34 -3.46 -21.56 -3.33
CA ALA A 34 -3.41 -23.01 -3.17
C ALA A 34 -4.75 -23.61 -2.70
N ASP A 35 -5.55 -22.84 -1.96
CA ASP A 35 -6.90 -23.21 -1.54
C ASP A 35 -7.97 -22.94 -2.63
N GLY A 36 -7.56 -22.44 -3.80
CA GLY A 36 -8.44 -22.15 -4.94
C GLY A 36 -9.29 -20.89 -4.77
N ALA A 37 -8.85 -19.95 -3.92
CA ALA A 37 -9.63 -18.78 -3.56
C ALA A 37 -9.49 -17.58 -4.53
N ASP A 38 -8.57 -17.65 -5.50
CA ASP A 38 -8.34 -16.60 -6.52
C ASP A 38 -8.15 -15.19 -5.91
N PRO A 39 -7.12 -15.00 -5.06
CA PRO A 39 -6.92 -13.77 -4.30
C PRO A 39 -6.26 -12.65 -5.11
N VAL A 40 -6.44 -11.42 -4.63
CA VAL A 40 -5.74 -10.23 -5.15
C VAL A 40 -5.01 -9.49 -4.04
N GLY A 41 -3.75 -9.14 -4.29
CA GLY A 41 -2.93 -8.30 -3.43
C GLY A 41 -3.01 -6.85 -3.84
N VAL A 42 -3.30 -5.96 -2.90
CA VAL A 42 -3.39 -4.52 -3.12
C VAL A 42 -2.51 -3.73 -2.17
N LYS A 43 -2.03 -2.58 -2.64
CA LYS A 43 -1.24 -1.63 -1.85
C LYS A 43 -1.75 -0.22 -2.10
N PRO A 44 -2.71 0.29 -1.33
CA PRO A 44 -3.41 1.55 -1.61
C PRO A 44 -2.45 2.76 -1.74
N ARG A 45 -1.38 2.77 -0.96
CA ARG A 45 -0.32 3.78 -1.01
C ARG A 45 1.04 3.11 -1.08
N ALA A 46 1.91 3.66 -1.89
CA ALA A 46 3.30 3.23 -1.96
C ALA A 46 4.19 4.43 -2.25
N GLY A 47 5.49 4.25 -2.04
CA GLY A 47 6.48 5.19 -2.48
C GLY A 47 7.84 4.55 -2.48
N HIS A 48 8.74 5.17 -3.23
CA HIS A 48 10.15 4.79 -3.29
C HIS A 48 11.01 6.05 -3.26
N ASP A 49 12.20 5.90 -2.75
CA ASP A 49 13.18 6.96 -2.66
C ASP A 49 14.15 6.90 -3.85
N PHE A 50 14.32 8.01 -4.56
CA PHE A 50 15.23 8.10 -5.70
C PHE A 50 16.68 7.70 -5.37
N TRP A 51 17.10 7.88 -4.11
CA TRP A 51 18.44 7.53 -3.64
C TRP A 51 18.51 6.11 -3.07
N TYR A 52 17.63 5.76 -2.12
CA TYR A 52 17.70 4.45 -1.47
C TYR A 52 17.19 3.31 -2.36
N ASP A 53 16.20 3.58 -3.20
CA ASP A 53 15.55 2.62 -4.09
C ASP A 53 15.95 2.88 -5.55
N HIS A 54 17.19 3.32 -5.78
CA HIS A 54 17.65 3.83 -7.08
C HIS A 54 17.49 2.80 -8.22
N ASP A 55 17.82 1.54 -7.96
CA ASP A 55 17.72 0.48 -8.97
C ASP A 55 16.26 0.14 -9.30
N ASP A 56 15.39 0.13 -8.29
CA ASP A 56 13.96 -0.05 -8.46
C ASP A 56 13.34 1.11 -9.25
N PHE A 57 13.74 2.35 -8.94
CA PHE A 57 13.38 3.51 -9.74
C PHE A 57 13.81 3.35 -11.19
N ARG A 58 15.09 3.01 -11.44
CA ARG A 58 15.63 2.86 -12.80
C ARG A 58 14.89 1.79 -13.60
N ALA A 59 14.55 0.66 -12.98
CA ALA A 59 13.78 -0.40 -13.61
C ALA A 59 12.38 0.09 -14.01
N ALA A 60 11.66 0.78 -13.11
CA ALA A 60 10.31 1.28 -13.40
C ALA A 60 10.30 2.33 -14.52
N VAL A 61 11.22 3.31 -14.47
CA VAL A 61 11.23 4.41 -15.46
C VAL A 61 11.83 4.02 -16.82
N ALA A 62 12.46 2.85 -16.93
CA ALA A 62 12.90 2.31 -18.23
C ALA A 62 11.70 2.18 -19.19
N ASP A 63 10.55 1.79 -18.66
CA ASP A 63 9.26 1.67 -19.36
C ASP A 63 8.39 2.93 -19.25
N ARG A 64 8.94 4.06 -18.79
CA ARG A 64 8.22 5.32 -18.51
C ARG A 64 7.09 5.17 -17.48
N ARG A 65 7.25 4.25 -16.53
CA ARG A 65 6.27 3.93 -15.48
C ARG A 65 6.79 4.33 -14.10
N LEU A 66 5.89 4.37 -13.12
CA LEU A 66 6.23 4.70 -11.73
C LEU A 66 5.52 3.78 -10.73
N TYR A 67 6.23 2.78 -10.23
CA TYR A 67 5.77 1.86 -9.19
C TYR A 67 6.97 1.28 -8.44
N GLY A 68 6.74 0.75 -7.23
CA GLY A 68 7.78 0.19 -6.38
C GLY A 68 7.82 -1.34 -6.41
N THR A 69 8.86 -1.92 -5.83
CA THR A 69 9.04 -3.37 -5.76
C THR A 69 7.88 -4.07 -5.03
N ASP A 70 7.30 -3.46 -4.00
CA ASP A 70 6.20 -4.09 -3.27
C ASP A 70 4.96 -4.29 -4.14
N ALA A 71 4.54 -3.22 -4.85
CA ALA A 71 3.42 -3.30 -5.78
C ALA A 71 3.69 -4.30 -6.91
N ARG A 72 4.94 -4.36 -7.40
CA ARG A 72 5.35 -5.35 -8.40
C ARG A 72 5.26 -6.78 -7.89
N ARG A 73 5.71 -7.03 -6.66
CA ARG A 73 5.67 -8.37 -6.04
C ARG A 73 4.23 -8.81 -5.74
N LEU A 74 3.40 -7.91 -5.21
CA LEU A 74 1.98 -8.19 -4.96
C LEU A 74 1.23 -8.49 -6.27
N ALA A 75 1.42 -7.67 -7.29
CA ALA A 75 0.77 -7.87 -8.57
C ALA A 75 1.18 -9.19 -9.25
N ALA A 76 2.47 -9.56 -9.16
CA ALA A 76 2.96 -10.84 -9.67
C ALA A 76 2.48 -12.07 -8.88
N ALA A 77 2.13 -11.90 -7.60
CA ALA A 77 1.62 -12.95 -6.73
C ALA A 77 0.09 -13.01 -6.67
N SER A 78 -0.61 -12.07 -7.34
CA SER A 78 -2.06 -12.06 -7.42
C SER A 78 -2.51 -12.95 -8.58
N ASP A 79 -3.57 -13.74 -8.37
CA ASP A 79 -4.11 -14.61 -9.41
C ASP A 79 -4.91 -13.81 -10.46
N ARG A 80 -5.42 -12.65 -10.05
CA ARG A 80 -6.20 -11.73 -10.88
C ARG A 80 -6.01 -10.28 -10.48
N GLY A 81 -6.49 -9.38 -11.34
CA GLY A 81 -6.62 -7.96 -11.01
C GLY A 81 -7.83 -7.70 -10.10
N LEU A 82 -7.83 -6.52 -9.47
CA LEU A 82 -8.95 -6.05 -8.67
C LEU A 82 -10.19 -5.86 -9.57
N ALA A 83 -11.36 -6.30 -9.09
CA ALA A 83 -12.60 -6.20 -9.84
C ALA A 83 -12.84 -4.77 -10.36
N ASN A 84 -13.31 -4.65 -11.61
CA ASN A 84 -13.55 -3.36 -12.28
C ASN A 84 -12.32 -2.43 -12.43
N ARG A 85 -11.12 -2.93 -12.15
CA ARG A 85 -9.83 -2.25 -12.36
C ARG A 85 -8.81 -3.20 -12.97
N SER A 86 -9.20 -3.94 -14.00
CA SER A 86 -8.31 -4.88 -14.68
C SER A 86 -8.63 -4.90 -16.17
N ASP A 87 -7.60 -4.82 -17.00
CA ASP A 87 -7.64 -5.19 -18.42
C ASP A 87 -7.33 -6.69 -18.63
N SER A 88 -7.02 -7.43 -17.56
CA SER A 88 -6.68 -8.84 -17.62
C SER A 88 -7.90 -9.67 -17.98
N THR A 89 -7.87 -10.23 -19.19
CA THR A 89 -8.81 -11.24 -19.69
C THR A 89 -8.38 -12.66 -19.29
N GLY A 90 -7.74 -12.82 -18.12
CA GLY A 90 -7.33 -14.11 -17.54
C GLY A 90 -5.96 -14.63 -17.99
N SER A 91 -5.28 -13.95 -18.91
CA SER A 91 -3.94 -14.32 -19.40
C SER A 91 -2.88 -13.22 -19.22
N THR A 92 -3.27 -12.00 -18.84
CA THR A 92 -2.35 -10.88 -18.73
C THR A 92 -1.92 -10.72 -17.27
N PRO A 93 -0.61 -10.61 -16.97
CA PRO A 93 -0.14 -10.28 -15.62
C PRO A 93 -0.78 -8.99 -15.11
N VAL A 94 -1.12 -8.96 -13.82
CA VAL A 94 -1.65 -7.76 -13.17
C VAL A 94 -0.59 -6.67 -13.22
N ALA A 95 -0.91 -5.49 -13.77
CA ALA A 95 0.01 -4.37 -13.71
C ALA A 95 0.01 -3.76 -12.30
N PRO A 96 1.18 -3.41 -11.72
CA PRO A 96 1.27 -2.84 -10.37
C PRO A 96 0.39 -1.61 -10.14
N GLU A 97 0.16 -0.80 -11.16
CA GLU A 97 -0.63 0.43 -11.11
C GLU A 97 -2.13 0.19 -10.92
N PHE A 98 -2.63 -1.01 -11.24
CA PHE A 98 -4.02 -1.40 -10.97
C PHE A 98 -4.28 -1.69 -9.50
N ILE A 99 -3.27 -2.21 -8.80
CA ILE A 99 -3.36 -2.58 -7.36
C ILE A 99 -2.74 -1.53 -6.43
N ASN A 100 -2.06 -0.53 -7.01
CA ASN A 100 -1.49 0.61 -6.29
C ASN A 100 -1.99 1.92 -6.93
N PRO A 101 -3.01 2.59 -6.39
CA PRO A 101 -3.58 3.79 -6.97
C PRO A 101 -2.75 5.06 -6.69
N LEU A 102 -1.91 5.08 -5.65
CA LEU A 102 -0.99 6.18 -5.35
C LEU A 102 0.44 5.67 -5.20
N HIS A 103 1.36 6.20 -6.02
CA HIS A 103 2.79 5.99 -5.86
C HIS A 103 3.54 7.31 -5.73
N ARG A 104 4.28 7.51 -4.64
CA ARG A 104 5.06 8.73 -4.41
C ARG A 104 6.56 8.50 -4.62
N LEU A 105 7.16 9.29 -5.49
CA LEU A 105 8.62 9.37 -5.60
C LEU A 105 9.14 10.41 -4.61
N TRP A 106 10.09 10.00 -3.79
CA TRP A 106 10.77 10.86 -2.84
C TRP A 106 12.25 11.02 -3.18
N ARG A 107 12.91 11.96 -2.51
CA ARG A 107 14.37 11.99 -2.40
C ARG A 107 14.81 12.50 -1.03
N PRO A 108 16.02 12.15 -0.57
CA PRO A 108 16.60 12.74 0.63
C PRO A 108 16.98 14.19 0.34
N THR A 109 16.68 15.06 1.30
CA THR A 109 17.03 16.49 1.30
C THR A 109 17.45 16.91 2.71
N PRO A 110 18.65 16.48 3.18
CA PRO A 110 19.11 16.78 4.55
C PRO A 110 19.08 18.28 4.87
N GLY A 111 18.63 18.64 6.07
CA GLY A 111 18.50 20.01 6.55
C GLY A 111 17.30 20.77 5.98
N ARG A 112 16.37 20.08 5.30
CA ARG A 112 15.14 20.68 4.74
C ARG A 112 13.91 19.93 5.21
N THR A 113 12.84 20.67 5.46
CA THR A 113 11.49 20.12 5.59
C THR A 113 10.79 20.22 4.23
N GLY A 114 10.32 19.10 3.71
CA GLY A 114 9.56 19.05 2.46
C GLY A 114 8.19 19.70 2.58
N LEU A 115 7.52 19.93 1.44
CA LEU A 115 6.18 20.52 1.37
C LEU A 115 5.12 19.76 2.21
N LEU A 116 5.34 18.46 2.44
CA LEU A 116 4.45 17.60 3.23
C LEU A 116 4.87 17.49 4.70
N GLY A 117 5.76 18.36 5.18
CA GLY A 117 6.19 18.38 6.58
C GLY A 117 7.24 17.34 6.95
N GLU A 118 7.64 16.46 6.03
CA GLU A 118 8.67 15.45 6.28
C GLU A 118 10.07 16.10 6.38
N ALA A 119 10.75 15.86 7.49
CA ALA A 119 12.13 16.30 7.69
C ALA A 119 13.11 15.47 6.85
N ASP A 120 14.16 16.13 6.36
CA ASP A 120 15.27 15.53 5.60
C ASP A 120 14.86 14.81 4.30
N ARG A 121 13.62 15.01 3.83
CA ARG A 121 13.08 14.37 2.63
C ARG A 121 12.09 15.27 1.91
N THR A 122 12.09 15.19 0.58
CA THR A 122 11.19 15.96 -0.29
C THR A 122 10.53 15.02 -1.29
N PHE A 123 9.20 15.06 -1.41
CA PHE A 123 8.52 14.35 -2.50
C PHE A 123 8.77 15.09 -3.81
N LEU A 124 8.96 14.34 -4.89
CA LEU A 124 9.25 14.87 -6.22
C LEU A 124 8.00 14.88 -7.09
N CYS A 125 7.31 13.75 -7.15
CA CYS A 125 6.05 13.61 -7.86
C CYS A 125 5.25 12.42 -7.33
N ASP A 126 3.95 12.47 -7.51
CA ASP A 126 3.01 11.40 -7.24
C ASP A 126 2.44 10.86 -8.56
N ARG A 127 2.26 9.54 -8.66
CA ARG A 127 1.41 8.88 -9.64
C ARG A 127 0.07 8.57 -9.01
N LEU A 128 -0.99 9.02 -9.66
CA LEU A 128 -2.38 8.74 -9.33
C LEU A 128 -3.03 7.86 -10.39
N GLY A 129 -3.71 6.81 -9.94
CA GLY A 129 -4.45 5.89 -10.81
C GLY A 129 -3.54 5.02 -11.70
N GLY A 130 -4.16 4.11 -12.43
CA GLY A 130 -3.50 3.06 -13.22
C GLY A 130 -4.56 2.12 -13.79
N ALA A 131 -4.29 1.60 -15.01
CA ALA A 131 -5.15 1.47 -16.19
C ALA A 131 -6.63 1.02 -16.02
N GLY A 132 -7.39 1.11 -17.12
CA GLY A 132 -8.83 0.81 -17.19
C GLY A 132 -9.73 2.04 -17.44
N ASN A 133 -9.29 3.27 -17.13
CA ASN A 133 -10.06 4.51 -17.38
C ASN A 133 -9.21 5.73 -17.82
N GLY A 134 -7.95 5.54 -18.20
CA GLY A 134 -7.04 6.61 -18.66
C GLY A 134 -5.58 6.39 -18.26
N ASP A 135 -4.68 7.22 -18.81
CA ASP A 135 -3.27 7.26 -18.40
C ASP A 135 -3.15 7.71 -16.94
N PRO A 136 -2.16 7.20 -16.17
CA PRO A 136 -1.93 7.65 -14.81
C PRO A 136 -1.63 9.16 -14.80
N THR A 137 -2.28 9.90 -13.91
CA THR A 137 -2.01 11.33 -13.72
C THR A 137 -0.80 11.49 -12.82
N LEU A 138 0.21 12.23 -13.27
CA LEU A 138 1.33 12.64 -12.43
C LEU A 138 1.05 13.99 -11.79
N VAL A 139 1.43 14.19 -10.53
CA VAL A 139 1.40 15.47 -9.83
C VAL A 139 2.82 15.80 -9.40
N VAL A 140 3.35 16.95 -9.81
CA VAL A 140 4.75 17.34 -9.58
C VAL A 140 4.83 18.32 -8.42
N ASN A 141 5.81 18.14 -7.54
CA ASN A 141 6.19 19.15 -6.56
C ASN A 141 6.90 20.30 -7.28
N GLY A 142 6.15 21.35 -7.61
CA GLY A 142 6.65 22.53 -8.32
C GLY A 142 7.72 23.28 -7.52
N ALA A 143 7.58 23.34 -6.19
CA ALA A 143 8.60 23.95 -5.34
C ALA A 143 9.92 23.17 -5.33
N ALA A 144 9.87 21.83 -5.46
CA ALA A 144 11.06 21.01 -5.62
C ALA A 144 11.68 21.16 -7.03
N GLU A 145 10.85 21.23 -8.06
CA GLU A 145 11.26 21.49 -9.45
C GLU A 145 12.01 22.83 -9.56
N GLU A 146 11.43 23.91 -9.05
CA GLU A 146 12.03 25.27 -9.03
C GLU A 146 13.33 25.33 -8.21
N ALA A 147 13.41 24.56 -7.12
CA ALA A 147 14.62 24.45 -6.31
C ALA A 147 15.71 23.56 -6.93
N GLY A 148 15.53 23.09 -8.17
CA GLY A 148 16.49 22.22 -8.86
C GLY A 148 16.62 20.83 -8.24
N LEU A 149 15.60 20.38 -7.51
CA LEU A 149 15.61 19.09 -6.83
C LEU A 149 15.11 17.93 -7.69
N LEU A 150 14.45 18.20 -8.81
CA LEU A 150 13.97 17.16 -9.71
C LEU A 150 15.14 16.62 -10.56
N PRO A 151 15.55 15.34 -10.43
CA PRO A 151 16.64 14.80 -11.23
C PRO A 151 16.28 14.79 -12.73
N PRO A 152 17.22 15.08 -13.65
CA PRO A 152 16.95 15.09 -15.09
C PRO A 152 16.34 13.79 -15.60
N THR A 153 16.80 12.65 -15.06
CA THR A 153 16.26 11.33 -15.42
C THR A 153 14.78 11.17 -15.11
N VAL A 154 14.26 11.84 -14.08
CA VAL A 154 12.84 11.82 -13.75
C VAL A 154 12.05 12.62 -14.80
N ALA A 155 12.53 13.83 -15.14
CA ALA A 155 11.91 14.68 -16.16
C ALA A 155 11.94 14.07 -17.57
N ASP A 156 13.02 13.39 -17.94
CA ASP A 156 13.18 12.79 -19.28
C ASP A 156 12.33 11.53 -19.47
N ARG A 157 12.18 10.74 -18.41
CA ARG A 157 11.55 9.41 -18.47
C ARG A 157 10.07 9.41 -18.15
N LEU A 158 9.61 10.28 -17.25
CA LEU A 158 8.21 10.36 -16.87
C LEU A 158 7.48 11.43 -17.70
N PRO A 159 6.18 11.24 -18.01
CA PRO A 159 5.37 12.23 -18.73
C PRO A 159 4.99 13.44 -17.86
N LEU A 160 5.97 14.27 -17.50
CA LEU A 160 5.77 15.41 -16.58
C LEU A 160 5.30 16.70 -17.26
N SER A 161 5.33 16.81 -18.59
CA SER A 161 5.07 18.09 -19.28
C SER A 161 3.68 18.65 -18.93
N GLU A 162 2.65 17.81 -18.98
CA GLU A 162 1.26 18.18 -18.71
C GLU A 162 0.83 17.96 -17.25
N ALA A 163 1.74 17.53 -16.37
CA ALA A 163 1.42 17.24 -14.98
C ALA A 163 1.11 18.52 -14.18
N PRO A 164 0.04 18.58 -13.36
CA PRO A 164 -0.14 19.71 -12.43
C PRO A 164 1.05 19.86 -11.49
N ARG A 165 1.48 21.12 -11.28
CA ARG A 165 2.51 21.48 -10.29
C ARG A 165 1.83 22.03 -9.03
N VAL A 166 2.30 21.58 -7.88
CA VAL A 166 1.91 22.11 -6.56
C VAL A 166 3.11 22.77 -5.89
N HIS A 167 2.97 24.03 -5.47
CA HIS A 167 4.06 24.84 -4.94
C HIS A 167 3.97 25.04 -3.43
N ASP A 168 2.80 24.81 -2.84
CA ASP A 168 2.54 24.95 -1.41
C ASP A 168 1.48 23.95 -0.93
N VAL A 169 1.26 23.93 0.38
CA VAL A 169 0.29 23.05 1.04
C VAL A 169 -1.15 23.34 0.59
N SER A 170 -1.49 24.59 0.28
CA SER A 170 -2.85 24.95 -0.17
C SER A 170 -3.13 24.35 -1.55
N GLY A 171 -2.22 24.56 -2.51
CA GLY A 171 -2.31 23.96 -3.84
C GLY A 171 -2.27 22.43 -3.79
N PHE A 172 -1.46 21.85 -2.89
CA PHE A 172 -1.49 20.40 -2.67
C PHE A 172 -2.86 19.93 -2.18
N ASN A 173 -3.46 20.62 -1.19
CA ASN A 173 -4.78 20.26 -0.66
C ASN A 173 -5.90 20.39 -1.71
N GLU A 174 -5.82 21.37 -2.61
CA GLU A 174 -6.77 21.52 -3.74
C GLU A 174 -6.65 20.34 -4.73
N VAL A 175 -5.43 19.92 -5.06
CA VAL A 175 -5.22 18.74 -5.92
C VAL A 175 -5.61 17.46 -5.19
N MET A 176 -5.33 17.34 -3.89
CA MET A 176 -5.79 16.22 -3.06
C MET A 176 -7.31 16.06 -3.16
N ALA A 177 -8.06 17.14 -2.94
CA ALA A 177 -9.52 17.12 -2.97
C ALA A 177 -10.09 16.79 -4.36
N SER A 178 -9.55 17.40 -5.41
CA SER A 178 -10.06 17.25 -6.78
C SER A 178 -9.60 15.97 -7.50
N SER A 179 -8.43 15.43 -7.15
CA SER A 179 -7.78 14.36 -7.91
C SER A 179 -7.47 13.11 -7.07
N TYR A 180 -6.95 13.24 -5.85
CA TYR A 180 -6.54 12.09 -5.04
C TYR A 180 -7.76 11.40 -4.41
N LEU A 181 -8.63 12.17 -3.75
CA LEU A 181 -9.81 11.61 -3.06
C LEU A 181 -10.67 10.77 -4.00
N PRO A 182 -11.05 11.22 -5.22
CA PRO A 182 -11.86 10.39 -6.12
C PRO A 182 -11.16 9.10 -6.55
N VAL A 183 -9.82 9.11 -6.66
CA VAL A 183 -9.04 7.92 -7.00
C VAL A 183 -9.06 6.92 -5.84
N PHE A 184 -8.93 7.39 -4.60
CA PHE A 184 -9.00 6.56 -3.40
C PHE A 184 -10.40 6.02 -3.15
N GLU A 185 -11.45 6.83 -3.31
CA GLU A 185 -12.85 6.41 -3.18
C GLU A 185 -13.17 5.27 -4.15
N ARG A 186 -12.83 5.44 -5.44
CA ARG A 186 -13.02 4.37 -6.44
C ARG A 186 -12.21 3.12 -6.13
N PHE A 187 -11.02 3.27 -5.56
CA PHE A 187 -10.18 2.14 -5.19
C PHE A 187 -10.73 1.39 -3.98
N ALA A 188 -11.15 2.11 -2.94
CA ALA A 188 -11.80 1.54 -1.76
C ALA A 188 -13.10 0.81 -2.13
N ALA A 189 -13.93 1.42 -2.99
CA ALA A 189 -15.14 0.78 -3.50
C ALA A 189 -14.85 -0.49 -4.32
N ALA A 190 -13.77 -0.49 -5.11
CA ALA A 190 -13.35 -1.67 -5.87
C ALA A 190 -12.86 -2.81 -4.95
N VAL A 191 -12.17 -2.49 -3.85
CA VAL A 191 -11.79 -3.46 -2.81
C VAL A 191 -13.04 -4.02 -2.12
N ALA A 192 -13.97 -3.15 -1.71
CA ALA A 192 -15.18 -3.56 -1.01
C ALA A 192 -16.13 -4.42 -1.84
N ALA A 193 -16.17 -4.20 -3.16
CA ALA A 193 -17.04 -4.92 -4.10
C ALA A 193 -16.36 -6.14 -4.74
N ASP A 194 -15.12 -6.45 -4.37
CA ASP A 194 -14.38 -7.54 -4.99
C ASP A 194 -14.96 -8.91 -4.58
N PRO A 195 -15.19 -9.83 -5.53
CA PRO A 195 -15.85 -11.11 -5.23
C PRO A 195 -14.93 -12.14 -4.56
N GLY A 196 -13.60 -11.94 -4.58
CA GLY A 196 -12.63 -12.88 -4.00
C GLY A 196 -11.82 -12.26 -2.86
N PRO A 197 -10.94 -13.03 -2.20
CA PRO A 197 -10.18 -12.52 -1.07
C PRO A 197 -9.25 -11.38 -1.48
N VAL A 198 -9.21 -10.32 -0.69
CA VAL A 198 -8.33 -9.17 -0.92
C VAL A 198 -7.31 -9.07 0.21
N VAL A 199 -6.02 -9.10 -0.14
CA VAL A 199 -4.93 -8.84 0.80
C VAL A 199 -4.45 -7.40 0.63
N VAL A 200 -4.76 -6.55 1.60
CA VAL A 200 -4.39 -5.14 1.63
C VAL A 200 -3.08 -4.97 2.38
N GLU A 201 -2.02 -4.53 1.71
CA GLU A 201 -0.76 -4.16 2.37
C GLU A 201 -0.70 -2.65 2.66
N SER A 202 -0.46 -2.29 3.93
CA SER A 202 -0.36 -0.89 4.33
C SER A 202 0.98 -0.25 3.91
N TYR A 203 1.00 1.08 3.86
CA TYR A 203 2.21 1.87 3.58
C TYR A 203 2.89 2.24 4.89
N GLY A 204 4.21 1.99 5.00
CA GLY A 204 4.95 2.24 6.24
C GLY A 204 4.35 1.49 7.43
N ASP A 205 4.06 2.23 8.49
CA ASP A 205 3.39 1.79 9.71
C ASP A 205 1.95 2.33 9.82
N ILE A 206 1.34 2.75 8.71
CA ILE A 206 -0.05 3.23 8.72
C ILE A 206 -0.98 2.07 9.09
N ALA A 207 -1.85 2.32 10.08
CA ALA A 207 -2.78 1.35 10.65
C ALA A 207 -3.97 1.07 9.72
N LEU A 208 -4.56 2.08 9.07
CA LEU A 208 -5.68 1.91 8.15
C LEU A 208 -5.48 2.68 6.84
N PRO A 209 -5.32 2.01 5.69
CA PRO A 209 -4.93 2.67 4.44
C PRO A 209 -6.09 3.36 3.69
N PHE A 210 -7.34 3.28 4.18
CA PHE A 210 -8.54 3.79 3.51
C PHE A 210 -9.23 4.98 4.21
N GLU A 211 -8.79 5.39 5.41
CA GLU A 211 -9.48 6.45 6.17
C GLU A 211 -9.32 7.86 5.57
N ALA A 212 -8.17 8.15 4.94
CA ALA A 212 -7.87 9.47 4.41
C ALA A 212 -8.57 9.80 3.08
N GLY A 213 -9.62 9.06 2.69
CA GLY A 213 -10.39 9.39 1.50
C GLY A 213 -11.78 8.75 1.36
N ALA A 214 -12.16 7.80 2.21
CA ALA A 214 -13.56 7.42 2.31
C ALA A 214 -14.27 8.42 3.23
N GLY A 215 -15.39 9.00 2.80
CA GLY A 215 -16.39 9.43 3.77
C GLY A 215 -16.67 8.25 4.73
N ALA A 216 -16.94 8.53 6.01
CA ALA A 216 -16.95 7.54 7.10
C ALA A 216 -17.82 6.27 6.92
N GLY A 217 -18.50 6.08 5.78
CA GLY A 217 -19.30 4.92 5.42
C GLY A 217 -18.82 4.08 4.22
N ASP A 218 -17.78 4.47 3.46
CA ASP A 218 -17.43 3.82 2.17
C ASP A 218 -16.09 3.03 2.19
N ALA A 219 -15.45 2.91 3.35
CA ALA A 219 -14.23 2.11 3.48
C ALA A 219 -14.56 0.60 3.45
N PRO A 220 -13.73 -0.24 2.82
CA PRO A 220 -13.93 -1.69 2.86
C PRO A 220 -13.89 -2.19 4.30
N THR A 221 -14.77 -3.14 4.61
CA THR A 221 -14.68 -3.91 5.84
C THR A 221 -13.36 -4.65 5.85
N ILE A 222 -12.66 -4.65 6.99
CA ILE A 222 -11.48 -5.46 7.22
C ILE A 222 -11.88 -6.56 8.20
N ASP A 223 -11.72 -7.82 7.81
CA ASP A 223 -12.17 -8.96 8.61
C ASP A 223 -11.12 -9.36 9.64
N ALA A 224 -9.85 -9.38 9.24
CA ALA A 224 -8.73 -9.63 10.14
C ALA A 224 -7.49 -8.80 9.77
N VAL A 225 -6.63 -8.56 10.75
CA VAL A 225 -5.40 -7.77 10.60
C VAL A 225 -4.19 -8.57 11.07
N ALA A 226 -3.19 -8.69 10.20
CA ALA A 226 -1.85 -9.15 10.53
C ALA A 226 -0.91 -7.94 10.70
N VAL A 227 -0.48 -7.67 11.93
CA VAL A 227 0.58 -6.70 12.20
C VAL A 227 1.91 -7.43 12.20
N VAL A 228 2.66 -7.26 11.12
CA VAL A 228 3.94 -7.91 10.88
C VAL A 228 5.05 -7.10 11.55
N ALA A 229 5.97 -7.80 12.18
CA ALA A 229 7.15 -7.29 12.83
C ALA A 229 8.36 -8.18 12.48
N PRO A 230 9.60 -7.71 12.67
CA PRO A 230 10.73 -8.62 12.74
C PRO A 230 10.42 -9.76 13.71
N THR A 231 10.64 -11.00 13.23
CA THR A 231 10.50 -12.27 13.96
C THR A 231 9.10 -12.68 14.40
N ARG A 232 8.03 -11.92 14.12
CA ARG A 232 6.67 -12.29 14.55
C ARG A 232 5.56 -11.61 13.75
N VAL A 233 4.36 -12.16 13.83
CA VAL A 233 3.12 -11.50 13.47
C VAL A 233 2.16 -11.52 14.65
N ARG A 234 1.40 -10.43 14.81
CA ARG A 234 0.26 -10.37 15.72
C ARG A 234 -1.03 -10.29 14.91
N VAL A 235 -1.99 -11.13 15.25
CA VAL A 235 -3.29 -11.21 14.58
C VAL A 235 -4.35 -10.49 15.40
N TYR A 236 -5.18 -9.69 14.76
CA TYR A 236 -6.28 -8.95 15.39
C TYR A 236 -7.59 -9.16 14.65
N ASP A 237 -8.69 -9.16 15.41
CA ASP A 237 -10.05 -9.02 14.88
C ASP A 237 -10.18 -7.66 14.19
N GLY A 238 -10.62 -7.65 12.93
CA GLY A 238 -10.66 -6.42 12.12
C GLY A 238 -11.64 -5.39 12.67
N GLY A 239 -12.76 -5.81 13.24
CA GLY A 239 -13.72 -4.93 13.90
C GLY A 239 -13.16 -4.24 15.15
N ARG A 240 -12.44 -4.97 16.01
CA ARG A 240 -11.74 -4.44 17.20
C ARG A 240 -10.62 -3.50 16.79
N TYR A 241 -9.83 -3.88 15.79
CA TYR A 241 -8.73 -3.06 15.29
C TYR A 241 -9.24 -1.72 14.73
N ARG A 242 -10.29 -1.75 13.90
CA ARG A 242 -10.91 -0.53 13.37
C ARG A 242 -11.45 0.39 14.47
N ARG A 243 -12.10 -0.17 15.49
CA ARG A 243 -12.56 0.63 16.65
C ARG A 243 -11.40 1.29 17.38
N ALA A 244 -10.28 0.57 17.56
CA ALA A 244 -9.08 1.15 18.17
C ALA A 244 -8.49 2.28 17.31
N CYS A 245 -8.50 2.17 15.97
CA CYS A 245 -8.10 3.26 15.08
C CYS A 245 -8.97 4.51 15.26
N THR A 246 -10.31 4.35 15.31
CA THR A 246 -11.22 5.48 15.55
C THR A 246 -10.96 6.16 16.90
N VAL A 247 -10.61 5.39 17.94
CA VAL A 247 -10.26 5.94 19.27
C VAL A 247 -8.93 6.69 19.23
N ALA A 248 -7.92 6.14 18.55
CA ALA A 248 -6.62 6.79 18.36
C ALA A 248 -6.77 8.13 17.61
N ALA A 249 -7.53 8.15 16.51
CA ALA A 249 -7.83 9.36 15.74
C ALA A 249 -8.60 10.42 16.54
N GLY A 250 -9.56 10.00 17.38
CA GLY A 250 -10.31 10.90 18.27
C GLY A 250 -9.48 11.51 19.41
N SER A 251 -8.27 11.02 19.64
CA SER A 251 -7.35 11.51 20.67
C SER A 251 -6.37 12.57 20.17
N ALA A 252 -6.42 12.92 18.87
CA ALA A 252 -5.46 13.80 18.22
C ALA A 252 -5.45 15.22 18.80
N ARG A 253 -4.43 15.45 19.64
CA ARG A 253 -3.88 16.75 20.02
C ARG A 253 -2.90 17.28 18.96
N GLU A 254 -2.68 16.58 17.85
CA GLU A 254 -1.69 16.87 16.81
C GLU A 254 -2.21 16.48 15.42
N GLY A 255 -2.11 17.40 14.45
CA GLY A 255 -2.73 17.31 13.12
C GLY A 255 -2.08 16.33 12.14
N ALA A 256 -1.91 15.07 12.52
CA ALA A 256 -1.60 13.98 11.59
C ALA A 256 -2.92 13.33 11.10
N LEU A 257 -3.09 13.24 9.78
CA LEU A 257 -4.26 12.58 9.15
C LEU A 257 -4.12 11.05 9.07
N GLU A 258 -2.99 10.50 9.49
CA GLU A 258 -2.67 9.07 9.38
C GLU A 258 -2.39 8.50 10.77
N GLU A 259 -3.10 7.43 11.14
CA GLU A 259 -2.88 6.72 12.40
C GLU A 259 -1.76 5.68 12.25
N HIS A 260 -0.80 5.70 13.17
CA HIS A 260 0.29 4.73 13.21
C HIS A 260 -0.11 3.44 13.95
N THR A 261 0.45 2.32 13.50
CA THR A 261 0.09 0.97 13.99
C THR A 261 0.41 0.77 15.47
N ASP A 262 1.45 1.42 15.99
CA ASP A 262 1.83 1.34 17.40
C ASP A 262 0.78 1.97 18.33
N ALA A 263 0.24 3.13 17.96
CA ALA A 263 -0.83 3.81 18.68
C ALA A 263 -2.06 2.91 18.80
N VAL A 264 -2.46 2.26 17.70
CA VAL A 264 -3.61 1.36 17.65
C VAL A 264 -3.36 0.07 18.45
N THR A 265 -2.23 -0.60 18.21
CA THR A 265 -1.91 -1.89 18.85
C THR A 265 -1.67 -1.78 20.36
N SER A 266 -1.40 -0.58 20.87
CA SER A 266 -1.37 -0.30 22.31
C SER A 266 -2.74 -0.36 22.99
N MET A 267 -3.84 -0.27 22.23
CA MET A 267 -5.22 -0.18 22.72
C MET A 267 -6.03 -1.46 22.55
N VAL A 268 -5.50 -2.45 21.83
CA VAL A 268 -6.20 -3.70 21.52
C VAL A 268 -5.27 -4.90 21.71
N GLU A 269 -5.77 -5.93 22.38
CA GLU A 269 -5.04 -7.20 22.55
C GLU A 269 -5.14 -8.05 21.27
N PRO A 270 -4.04 -8.67 20.82
CA PRO A 270 -4.07 -9.59 19.68
C PRO A 270 -4.84 -10.87 20.03
N LEU A 271 -5.47 -11.46 19.03
CA LEU A 271 -6.04 -12.81 19.10
C LEU A 271 -4.96 -13.89 19.21
N GLY A 272 -3.81 -13.65 18.59
CA GLY A 272 -2.66 -14.55 18.60
C GLY A 272 -1.37 -13.84 18.21
N THR A 273 -0.25 -14.39 18.66
CA THR A 273 1.11 -13.99 18.22
C THR A 273 1.84 -15.24 17.75
N VAL A 274 2.41 -15.18 16.56
CA VAL A 274 3.13 -16.30 15.93
C VAL A 274 4.52 -15.85 15.53
N ASP A 275 5.52 -16.70 15.76
CA ASP A 275 6.90 -16.43 15.36
C ASP A 275 7.06 -16.55 13.85
N LEU A 276 7.82 -15.62 13.26
CA LEU A 276 8.18 -15.63 11.84
C LEU A 276 9.68 -15.92 11.70
N PRO A 277 10.08 -17.10 11.20
CA PRO A 277 11.49 -17.41 10.99
C PRO A 277 12.11 -16.51 9.92
N ALA A 278 13.39 -16.17 10.08
CA ALA A 278 14.12 -15.48 9.03
C ALA A 278 14.29 -16.39 7.80
N LEU A 279 14.03 -15.85 6.62
CA LEU A 279 14.10 -16.59 5.36
C LEU A 279 15.31 -16.18 4.53
N PRO A 280 16.02 -17.13 3.89
CA PRO A 280 17.06 -16.81 2.93
C PRO A 280 16.48 -16.07 1.71
N GLY A 281 17.32 -15.36 0.96
CA GLY A 281 16.88 -14.49 -0.13
C GLY A 281 16.08 -15.22 -1.23
N ASP A 282 16.48 -16.44 -1.56
CA ASP A 282 15.78 -17.29 -2.53
C ASP A 282 14.39 -17.71 -2.03
N ALA A 283 14.27 -18.07 -0.75
CA ALA A 283 12.98 -18.34 -0.12
C ALA A 283 12.07 -17.09 -0.09
N ARG A 284 12.61 -15.91 0.28
CA ARG A 284 11.83 -14.65 0.26
C ARG A 284 11.31 -14.28 -1.12
N SER A 285 12.00 -14.70 -2.18
CA SER A 285 11.59 -14.44 -3.56
C SER A 285 10.54 -15.41 -4.11
N SER A 286 10.21 -16.48 -3.38
CA SER A 286 9.24 -17.51 -3.79
C SER A 286 8.00 -17.50 -2.89
N PRO A 287 6.84 -17.05 -3.41
CA PRO A 287 5.59 -17.04 -2.65
C PRO A 287 5.27 -18.38 -1.97
N ASP A 288 5.39 -19.51 -2.67
CA ASP A 288 5.10 -20.84 -2.13
C ASP A 288 6.03 -21.25 -0.97
N ARG A 289 7.31 -20.85 -1.04
CA ARG A 289 8.27 -21.11 0.04
C ARG A 289 7.97 -20.25 1.27
N VAL A 290 7.52 -19.02 1.06
CA VAL A 290 7.05 -18.17 2.17
C VAL A 290 5.75 -18.74 2.76
N ALA A 291 4.79 -19.13 1.91
CA ALA A 291 3.54 -19.79 2.30
C ALA A 291 3.81 -20.98 3.23
N SER A 292 4.72 -21.85 2.81
CA SER A 292 5.12 -23.03 3.59
C SER A 292 5.82 -22.67 4.91
N ALA A 293 6.69 -21.67 4.91
CA ALA A 293 7.47 -21.30 6.09
C ALA A 293 6.65 -20.55 7.15
N TYR A 294 5.61 -19.82 6.73
CA TYR A 294 4.74 -19.02 7.60
C TYR A 294 3.34 -19.64 7.76
N ALA A 295 3.19 -20.95 7.47
CA ALA A 295 1.90 -21.64 7.48
C ALA A 295 1.09 -21.39 8.78
N ASP A 296 1.71 -21.56 9.94
CA ASP A 296 1.05 -21.36 11.25
C ASP A 296 0.51 -19.93 11.43
N ALA A 297 1.24 -18.94 10.91
CA ALA A 297 0.83 -17.55 10.95
C ALA A 297 -0.38 -17.28 10.03
N TYR A 298 -0.41 -17.89 8.85
CA TYR A 298 -1.55 -17.78 7.94
C TYR A 298 -2.78 -18.51 8.48
N THR A 299 -2.62 -19.71 9.04
CA THR A 299 -3.72 -20.41 9.72
C THR A 299 -4.31 -19.55 10.83
N THR A 300 -3.47 -18.97 11.71
CA THR A 300 -3.94 -18.10 12.79
C THR A 300 -4.68 -16.86 12.28
N LEU A 301 -4.23 -16.28 11.16
CA LEU A 301 -4.91 -15.13 10.54
C LEU A 301 -6.26 -15.51 9.94
N LEU A 302 -6.34 -16.63 9.23
CA LEU A 302 -7.55 -17.07 8.55
C LEU A 302 -8.62 -17.60 9.52
N GLU A 303 -8.22 -18.11 10.69
CA GLU A 303 -9.14 -18.46 11.79
C GLU A 303 -9.78 -17.24 12.47
N ALA A 304 -9.25 -16.03 12.22
CA ALA A 304 -9.80 -14.79 12.77
C ALA A 304 -10.89 -14.14 11.89
N VAL A 305 -11.19 -14.74 10.73
CA VAL A 305 -12.23 -14.30 9.77
C VAL A 305 -13.60 -14.90 10.13
#